data_AF-A0AAD7LSI5-F1
#
_entry.id   AF-A0AAD7LSI5-F1
#
_cell.length_a   1.000
_cell.length_b   1.000
_cell.length_c   1.000
_cell.angle_alpha   90.00
_cell.angle_beta   90.00
_cell.angle_gamma   90.00
#
_symmetry.space_group_name_H-M   'P 1'
#
loop_
_entity.id
_entity.type
_entity.pdbx_description
1 polymer ?
#
loop_
_entity_poly.entity_id
_entity_poly.type
_entity_poly.pdbx_seq_one_letter_code
_entity_poly.pdbx_strand_id
1 'polypeptide(L)'
;MQLSSTLAFPMVMKSAIDLGLLDIISRAGSGTYLSPQQIASQLHTNNPEAPQMVDRILRLLASYSVVTCKLGVGDDLGSVQIRLYGLTPVGKYFLQNNQEENSLSPCVKLSINKVFMETWYDQKDAVLEGGVPFNRVYGMHAYEYLGKDPKFNQIFNKAMTNYSTMNTNAILGKYKGFENIKQLVDVLLWIWIDP
;
A
#
# COMPACT_ATOMS: atom_id res chain seq x y z
N MET A 1 -24.17 0.60 -3.96
CA MET A 1 -23.26 -0.55 -4.15
C MET A 1 -21.79 -0.24 -3.85
N GLN A 2 -21.20 0.89 -4.27
CA GLN A 2 -19.76 1.15 -4.01
C GLN A 2 -19.37 1.06 -2.53
N LEU A 3 -20.17 1.65 -1.62
CA LEU A 3 -19.92 1.62 -0.18
C LEU A 3 -19.98 0.20 0.43
N SER A 4 -20.85 -0.66 -0.11
CA SER A 4 -20.97 -2.04 0.39
C SER A 4 -19.83 -2.96 -0.08
N SER A 5 -18.98 -2.50 -1.01
CA SER A 5 -17.84 -3.23 -1.54
C SER A 5 -16.51 -2.50 -1.35
N THR A 6 -16.44 -1.51 -0.45
CA THR A 6 -15.26 -0.63 -0.27
C THR A 6 -13.98 -1.42 0.04
N LEU A 7 -14.08 -2.56 0.73
CA LEU A 7 -12.94 -3.42 1.04
C LEU A 7 -12.28 -4.05 -0.20
N ALA A 8 -12.96 -4.09 -1.35
CA ALA A 8 -12.39 -4.63 -2.58
C ALA A 8 -11.14 -3.84 -3.01
N PHE A 9 -11.17 -2.50 -2.92
CA PHE A 9 -10.04 -1.66 -3.32
C PHE A 9 -8.76 -1.93 -2.51
N PRO A 10 -8.73 -1.78 -1.17
CA PRO A 10 -7.50 -1.97 -0.40
C PRO A 10 -6.97 -3.41 -0.49
N MET A 11 -7.86 -4.41 -0.59
CA MET A 11 -7.46 -5.80 -0.78
C MET A 11 -6.80 -6.04 -2.15
N VAL A 12 -7.37 -5.50 -3.23
CA VAL A 12 -6.78 -5.58 -4.58
C VAL A 12 -5.48 -4.78 -4.66
N MET A 13 -5.41 -3.62 -4.00
CA MET A 13 -4.19 -2.82 -3.92
C MET A 13 -3.05 -3.61 -3.26
N LYS A 14 -3.29 -4.29 -2.13
CA LYS A 14 -2.29 -5.17 -1.53
C LYS A 14 -1.88 -6.29 -2.45
N SER A 15 -2.81 -6.94 -3.16
CA SER A 15 -2.46 -7.99 -4.12
C SER A 15 -1.57 -7.45 -5.24
N ALA A 16 -1.87 -6.27 -5.79
CA ALA A 16 -1.05 -5.63 -6.81
C ALA A 16 0.35 -5.26 -6.30
N ILE A 17 0.42 -4.79 -5.04
CA ILE A 17 1.69 -4.55 -4.36
C ILE A 17 2.44 -5.87 -4.22
N ASP A 18 1.87 -6.90 -3.60
CA ASP A 18 2.54 -8.18 -3.34
C ASP A 18 3.01 -8.90 -4.61
N LEU A 19 2.26 -8.77 -5.72
CA LEU A 19 2.65 -9.27 -7.04
C LEU A 19 3.70 -8.38 -7.75
N GLY A 20 4.01 -7.19 -7.23
CA GLY A 20 4.95 -6.26 -7.83
C GLY A 20 4.47 -5.63 -9.14
N LEU A 21 3.15 -5.56 -9.35
CA LEU A 21 2.57 -5.08 -10.63
C LEU A 21 2.94 -3.63 -10.91
N LEU A 22 2.93 -2.77 -9.88
CA LEU A 22 3.28 -1.36 -10.02
C LEU A 22 4.77 -1.20 -10.35
N ASP A 23 5.64 -1.99 -9.71
CA ASP A 23 7.08 -2.02 -10.02
C ASP A 23 7.34 -2.51 -11.45
N ILE A 24 6.61 -3.51 -11.94
CA ILE A 24 6.69 -3.98 -13.34
C ILE A 24 6.38 -2.84 -14.31
N ILE A 25 5.26 -2.14 -14.11
CA ILE A 25 4.87 -1.01 -14.97
C ILE A 25 5.90 0.12 -14.87
N SER A 26 6.40 0.42 -13.66
CA SER A 26 7.41 1.45 -13.44
C SER A 26 8.71 1.17 -14.19
N ARG A 27 9.17 -0.08 -14.22
CA ARG A 27 10.41 -0.48 -14.92
C ARG A 27 10.35 -0.31 -16.43
N ALA A 28 9.16 -0.33 -17.02
CA ALA A 28 8.98 -0.08 -18.46
C ALA A 28 9.19 1.38 -18.86
N GLY A 29 9.34 2.29 -17.89
CA GLY A 29 9.65 3.70 -18.11
C GLY A 29 8.42 4.61 -18.09
N SER A 30 8.68 5.91 -17.85
CA SER A 30 7.64 6.92 -17.77
C SER A 30 6.95 7.12 -19.12
N GLY A 31 5.62 7.07 -19.15
CA GLY A 31 4.83 7.20 -20.38
C GLY A 31 4.64 5.90 -21.16
N THR A 32 5.29 4.81 -20.75
CA THR A 32 5.10 3.48 -21.35
C THR A 32 3.82 2.84 -20.83
N TYR A 33 3.17 2.07 -21.70
CA TYR A 33 1.96 1.31 -21.37
C TYR A 33 2.19 -0.17 -21.68
N LEU A 34 1.83 -1.04 -20.75
CA LEU A 34 1.98 -2.49 -20.88
C LEU A 34 0.63 -3.20 -20.97
N SER A 35 0.53 -4.25 -21.76
CA SER A 35 -0.61 -5.16 -21.75
C SER A 35 -0.59 -6.08 -20.53
N PRO A 36 -1.74 -6.63 -20.10
CA PRO A 36 -1.79 -7.65 -19.05
C PRO A 36 -0.89 -8.85 -19.34
N GLN A 37 -0.76 -9.27 -20.61
CA GLN A 37 0.16 -10.33 -21.02
C GLN A 37 1.63 -9.95 -20.75
N GLN A 38 2.05 -8.73 -21.12
CA GLN A 38 3.42 -8.25 -20.87
C GLN A 38 3.74 -8.07 -19.39
N ILE A 39 2.74 -7.77 -18.57
CA ILE A 39 2.90 -7.67 -17.12
C ILE A 39 2.96 -9.08 -16.51
N ALA A 40 2.04 -9.97 -16.90
CA ALA A 40 1.98 -11.33 -16.40
C ALA A 40 3.19 -12.19 -16.81
N SER A 41 3.80 -11.95 -17.97
CA SER A 41 5.01 -12.66 -18.39
C SER A 41 6.24 -12.34 -17.52
N GLN A 42 6.20 -11.24 -16.76
CA GLN A 42 7.21 -10.89 -15.76
C GLN A 42 6.90 -11.45 -14.37
N LEU A 43 5.74 -12.10 -14.19
CA LEU A 43 5.43 -12.87 -12.99
C LEU A 43 6.02 -14.27 -13.18
N HIS A 44 6.75 -14.79 -12.18
CA HIS A 44 7.24 -16.16 -12.18
C HIS A 44 6.07 -17.15 -11.96
N THR A 45 5.20 -17.30 -12.96
CA THR A 45 3.96 -18.08 -12.89
C THR A 45 3.74 -18.93 -14.14
N ASN A 46 3.15 -20.12 -13.93
CA ASN A 46 2.71 -21.01 -15.01
C ASN A 46 1.19 -20.95 -15.23
N ASN A 47 0.48 -20.03 -14.57
CA ASN A 47 -0.97 -19.92 -14.68
C ASN A 47 -1.37 -19.26 -16.03
N PRO A 48 -2.04 -19.96 -16.96
CA PRO A 48 -2.46 -19.39 -18.24
C PRO A 48 -3.51 -18.27 -18.09
N GLU A 49 -4.24 -18.23 -16.97
CA GLU A 49 -5.24 -17.19 -16.69
C GLU A 49 -4.65 -15.93 -16.05
N ALA A 50 -3.35 -15.93 -15.70
CA ALA A 50 -2.71 -14.81 -15.01
C ALA A 50 -2.89 -13.46 -15.73
N PRO A 51 -2.78 -13.35 -17.07
CA PRO A 51 -3.03 -12.08 -17.75
C PRO A 51 -4.45 -11.54 -17.51
N GLN A 52 -5.47 -12.40 -17.54
CA GLN A 52 -6.85 -11.98 -17.29
C GLN A 52 -7.07 -11.53 -15.84
N MET A 53 -6.44 -12.22 -14.88
CA MET A 53 -6.49 -11.83 -13.47
C MET A 53 -5.78 -10.48 -13.23
N VAL A 54 -4.60 -10.29 -13.82
CA VAL A 54 -3.84 -9.03 -13.79
C VAL A 54 -4.66 -7.89 -14.38
N ASP A 55 -5.30 -8.11 -15.53
CA ASP A 55 -6.18 -7.13 -16.15
C ASP A 55 -7.32 -6.69 -15.22
N ARG A 56 -7.98 -7.63 -14.54
CA ARG A 56 -9.06 -7.32 -13.57
C ARG A 56 -8.55 -6.49 -12.39
N ILE A 57 -7.37 -6.82 -11.85
CA ILE A 57 -6.71 -6.07 -10.77
C ILE A 57 -6.43 -4.65 -11.23
N LEU A 58 -5.71 -4.50 -12.36
CA LEU A 58 -5.29 -3.20 -12.86
C LEU A 58 -6.47 -2.35 -13.34
N ARG A 59 -7.55 -2.96 -13.83
CA ARG A 59 -8.78 -2.25 -14.17
C ARG A 59 -9.43 -1.60 -12.96
N LEU A 60 -9.47 -2.29 -11.81
CA LEU A 60 -9.94 -1.67 -10.56
C LEU A 60 -9.00 -0.55 -10.12
N LEU A 61 -7.69 -0.77 -10.16
CA LEU A 61 -6.72 0.27 -9.80
C LEU A 61 -6.79 1.49 -10.73
N ALA A 62 -7.14 1.30 -12.00
CA ALA A 62 -7.37 2.37 -12.95
C ALA A 62 -8.60 3.22 -12.59
N SER A 63 -9.68 2.61 -12.10
CA SER A 63 -10.88 3.35 -11.66
C SER A 63 -10.65 4.19 -10.41
N TYR A 64 -9.55 3.94 -9.68
CA TYR A 64 -9.08 4.74 -8.54
C TYR A 64 -7.84 5.58 -8.88
N SER A 65 -7.50 5.71 -10.17
CA SER A 65 -6.38 6.52 -10.66
C SER A 65 -5.00 6.16 -10.06
N VAL A 66 -4.83 4.91 -9.61
CA VAL A 66 -3.50 4.39 -9.20
C VAL A 66 -2.66 4.07 -10.44
N VAL A 67 -3.31 3.55 -11.49
CA VAL A 67 -2.74 3.35 -12.83
C VAL A 67 -3.61 4.07 -13.87
N THR A 68 -3.08 4.34 -15.05
CA THR A 68 -3.87 4.76 -16.21
C THR A 68 -4.23 3.55 -17.05
N CYS A 69 -5.37 3.60 -17.74
CA CYS A 69 -5.80 2.58 -18.68
C CYS A 69 -6.15 3.24 -20.01
N LYS A 70 -5.65 2.68 -21.12
CA LYS A 70 -6.06 3.07 -22.48
C LYS A 70 -6.29 1.83 -23.33
N LEU A 71 -7.04 1.99 -24.42
CA LEU A 71 -7.21 0.92 -25.40
C LEU A 71 -6.07 0.99 -26.42
N GLY A 72 -5.51 -0.17 -26.75
CA GLY A 72 -4.50 -0.38 -27.77
C GLY A 72 -4.91 -1.49 -28.73
N VAL A 73 -4.08 -1.72 -29.74
CA VAL A 73 -4.29 -2.78 -30.73
C VAL A 73 -3.51 -4.02 -30.29
N GLY A 74 -4.16 -5.17 -30.26
CA GLY A 74 -3.50 -6.45 -29.97
C GLY A 74 -2.67 -6.98 -31.16
N ASP A 75 -1.73 -7.86 -30.86
CA ASP A 75 -0.79 -8.43 -31.85
C ASP A 75 -1.48 -9.34 -32.89
N ASP A 76 -2.71 -9.80 -32.62
CA ASP A 76 -3.52 -10.61 -33.54
C ASP A 76 -4.27 -9.73 -34.56
N LEU A 77 -3.64 -9.51 -35.73
CA LEU A 77 -4.26 -8.99 -36.96
C LEU A 77 -5.17 -7.75 -36.78
N GLY A 78 -4.84 -6.88 -35.81
CA GLY A 78 -5.41 -5.53 -35.69
C GLY A 78 -6.87 -5.42 -35.25
N SER A 79 -7.56 -6.52 -34.96
CA SER A 79 -9.02 -6.53 -34.74
C SER A 79 -9.45 -6.53 -33.26
N VAL A 80 -8.60 -7.03 -32.35
CA VAL A 80 -8.92 -7.09 -30.91
C VAL A 80 -8.32 -5.89 -30.18
N GLN A 81 -9.18 -5.06 -29.60
CA GLN A 81 -8.75 -3.99 -28.71
C GLN A 81 -8.34 -4.59 -27.35
N ILE A 82 -7.13 -4.27 -26.90
CA ILE A 82 -6.60 -4.69 -25.60
C ILE A 82 -6.45 -3.48 -24.68
N ARG A 83 -6.61 -3.69 -23.37
CA ARG A 83 -6.27 -2.67 -22.38
C ARG A 83 -4.76 -2.62 -22.18
N LEU A 84 -4.24 -1.41 -22.10
CA LEU A 84 -2.85 -1.15 -21.75
C LEU A 84 -2.80 -0.27 -20.51
N TYR A 85 -1.85 -0.53 -19.63
CA TYR A 85 -1.74 0.11 -18.32
C TYR A 85 -0.43 0.88 -18.16
N GLY A 86 -0.54 2.11 -17.66
CA GLY A 86 0.60 2.96 -17.32
C GLY A 86 0.57 3.38 -15.86
N LEU A 87 1.71 3.79 -15.30
CA LEU A 87 1.80 4.22 -13.91
C LEU A 87 1.44 5.71 -13.77
N THR A 88 0.62 6.06 -12.78
CA THR A 88 0.30 7.46 -12.45
C THR A 88 1.31 8.04 -11.46
N PRO A 89 1.35 9.38 -11.25
CA PRO A 89 2.10 9.97 -10.15
C PRO A 89 1.71 9.42 -8.77
N VAL A 90 0.41 9.14 -8.53
CA VAL A 90 -0.06 8.55 -7.28
C VAL A 90 0.45 7.12 -7.11
N GLY A 91 0.46 6.32 -8.18
CA GLY A 91 0.97 4.95 -8.17
C GLY A 91 2.45 4.86 -7.77
N LYS A 92 3.26 5.89 -8.02
CA LYS A 92 4.68 5.93 -7.64
C LYS A 92 4.91 5.83 -6.12
N TYR A 93 3.97 6.33 -5.31
CA TYR A 93 4.05 6.21 -3.86
C TYR A 93 3.89 4.77 -3.35
N PHE A 94 3.52 3.82 -4.21
CA PHE A 94 3.29 2.42 -3.81
C PHE A 94 4.28 1.44 -4.45
N LEU A 95 5.39 1.94 -5.00
CA LEU A 95 6.47 1.07 -5.52
C LEU A 95 7.21 0.40 -4.36
N GLN A 96 7.53 -0.89 -4.47
CA GLN A 96 8.24 -1.61 -3.41
C GLN A 96 9.76 -1.35 -3.42
N ASN A 97 10.35 -1.20 -4.61
CA ASN A 97 11.79 -1.06 -4.78
C ASN A 97 12.25 0.38 -4.93
N ASN A 98 11.56 1.32 -4.28
CA ASN A 98 12.01 2.71 -4.26
C ASN A 98 13.26 2.79 -3.37
N GLN A 99 14.42 3.15 -3.96
CA GLN A 99 15.73 3.13 -3.31
C GLN A 99 15.82 4.02 -2.05
N GLU A 100 14.87 4.92 -1.86
CA GLU A 100 14.88 5.95 -0.82
C GLU A 100 13.89 5.69 0.34
N GLU A 101 13.35 4.47 0.52
CA GLU A 101 12.33 4.18 1.56
C GLU A 101 11.11 5.15 1.54
N ASN A 102 10.79 5.64 0.34
CA ASN A 102 9.72 6.59 0.07
C ASN A 102 8.49 5.86 -0.50
N SER A 103 7.92 4.93 0.27
CA SER A 103 6.78 4.11 -0.18
C SER A 103 5.69 3.95 0.89
N LEU A 104 4.44 4.14 0.50
CA LEU A 104 3.23 3.88 1.28
C LEU A 104 2.77 2.41 1.20
N SER A 105 3.44 1.57 0.42
CA SER A 105 3.11 0.14 0.33
C SER A 105 3.11 -0.58 1.67
N PRO A 106 4.10 -0.39 2.56
CA PRO A 106 4.07 -0.93 3.91
C PRO A 106 2.85 -0.47 4.72
N CYS A 107 2.41 0.78 4.56
CA CYS A 107 1.20 1.29 5.24
C CYS A 107 -0.06 0.56 4.75
N VAL A 108 -0.20 0.31 3.45
CA VAL A 108 -1.31 -0.52 2.93
C VAL A 108 -1.27 -1.92 3.53
N LYS A 109 -0.09 -2.54 3.60
CA LYS A 109 0.07 -3.88 4.19
C LYS A 109 -0.25 -3.92 5.69
N LEU A 110 0.05 -2.84 6.43
CA LEU A 110 -0.31 -2.71 7.85
C LEU A 110 -1.83 -2.59 8.01
N SER A 111 -2.47 -1.65 7.30
CA SER A 111 -3.90 -1.33 7.49
C SER A 111 -4.83 -2.49 7.20
N ILE A 112 -4.45 -3.40 6.30
CA ILE A 112 -5.23 -4.61 6.02
C ILE A 112 -4.53 -5.90 6.45
N ASN A 113 -3.54 -5.81 7.33
CA ASN A 113 -3.00 -6.98 8.00
C ASN A 113 -4.12 -7.64 8.81
N LYS A 114 -4.14 -8.98 8.87
CA LYS A 114 -5.15 -9.73 9.63
C LYS A 114 -5.24 -9.23 11.08
N VAL A 115 -4.10 -8.99 11.73
CA VAL A 115 -4.04 -8.52 13.12
C VAL A 115 -4.81 -7.22 13.28
N PHE A 116 -4.56 -6.26 12.39
CA PHE A 116 -5.22 -4.96 12.42
C PHE A 116 -6.70 -5.07 12.02
N MET A 117 -7.00 -5.88 11.02
CA MET A 117 -8.37 -6.08 10.53
C MET A 117 -9.29 -6.72 11.57
N GLU A 118 -8.76 -7.58 12.44
CA GLU A 118 -9.53 -8.23 13.50
C GLU A 118 -10.14 -7.21 14.48
N THR A 119 -9.46 -6.09 14.70
CA THR A 119 -9.93 -5.04 15.62
C THR A 119 -11.19 -4.32 15.15
N TRP A 120 -11.43 -4.24 13.84
CA TRP A 120 -12.64 -3.62 13.29
C TRP A 120 -13.91 -4.41 13.64
N TYR A 121 -13.82 -5.71 13.89
CA TYR A 121 -14.99 -6.52 14.27
C TYR A 121 -15.48 -6.19 15.69
N ASP A 122 -14.58 -5.74 16.57
CA ASP A 122 -14.91 -5.36 17.95
C ASP A 122 -15.29 -3.87 18.08
N GLN A 123 -15.19 -3.08 17.01
CA GLN A 123 -15.46 -1.63 17.02
C GLN A 123 -16.84 -1.29 17.61
N LYS A 124 -17.87 -2.09 17.30
CA LYS A 124 -19.23 -1.90 17.84
C LYS A 124 -19.24 -2.10 19.36
N ASP A 125 -18.65 -3.17 19.85
CA ASP A 125 -18.72 -3.53 21.27
C ASP A 125 -17.82 -2.61 22.11
N ALA A 126 -16.70 -2.15 21.56
CA ALA A 126 -15.89 -1.09 22.18
C ALA A 126 -16.66 0.22 22.36
N VAL A 127 -17.57 0.59 21.44
CA VAL A 127 -18.44 1.77 21.60
C VAL A 127 -19.48 1.57 22.71
N LEU A 128 -20.01 0.35 22.85
CA LEU A 128 -21.07 0.05 23.82
C LEU A 128 -20.53 -0.17 25.23
N GLU A 129 -19.38 -0.83 25.35
CA GLU A 129 -18.85 -1.34 26.62
C GLU A 129 -17.60 -0.59 27.07
N GLY A 130 -17.04 0.27 26.21
CA GLY A 130 -15.78 0.94 26.44
C GLY A 130 -14.56 0.05 26.18
N GLY A 131 -13.39 0.69 26.19
CA GLY A 131 -12.10 0.08 25.90
C GLY A 131 -11.61 0.36 24.48
N VAL A 132 -10.36 -0.05 24.21
CA VAL A 132 -9.73 0.05 22.89
C VAL A 132 -9.96 -1.26 22.14
N PRO A 133 -10.49 -1.26 20.90
CA PRO A 133 -10.79 -2.49 20.16
C PRO A 133 -9.60 -3.47 20.07
N PHE A 134 -8.39 -2.96 19.87
CA PHE A 134 -7.19 -3.79 19.87
C PHE A 134 -7.00 -4.55 21.19
N ASN A 135 -7.11 -3.84 22.33
CA ASN A 135 -6.92 -4.43 23.65
C ASN A 135 -8.02 -5.44 23.99
N ARG A 136 -9.25 -5.21 23.52
CA ARG A 136 -10.38 -6.12 23.71
C ARG A 136 -10.21 -7.42 22.93
N VAL A 137 -9.75 -7.35 21.69
CA VAL A 137 -9.49 -8.52 20.84
C VAL A 137 -8.29 -9.34 21.33
N TYR A 138 -7.18 -8.67 21.70
CA TYR A 138 -5.93 -9.36 22.01
C TYR A 138 -5.59 -9.47 23.49
N GLY A 139 -6.40 -8.87 24.37
CA GLY A 139 -6.21 -8.90 25.83
C GLY A 139 -4.96 -8.17 26.31
N MET A 140 -4.36 -7.31 25.48
CA MET A 140 -3.10 -6.60 25.77
C MET A 140 -2.98 -5.34 24.91
N HIS A 141 -2.11 -4.41 25.31
CA HIS A 141 -1.88 -3.21 24.53
C HIS A 141 -1.17 -3.54 23.20
N ALA A 142 -1.42 -2.75 22.15
CA ALA A 142 -0.83 -2.96 20.83
C ALA A 142 0.70 -3.05 20.87
N TYR A 143 1.35 -2.27 21.73
CA TYR A 143 2.80 -2.31 21.89
C TYR A 143 3.31 -3.63 22.50
N GLU A 144 2.59 -4.16 23.49
CA GLU A 144 2.92 -5.46 24.08
C GLU A 144 2.75 -6.59 23.04
N TYR A 145 1.75 -6.47 22.17
CA TYR A 145 1.52 -7.40 21.08
C TYR A 145 2.66 -7.38 20.05
N LEU A 146 3.22 -6.21 19.72
CA LEU A 146 4.39 -6.10 18.85
C LEU A 146 5.57 -6.92 19.38
N GLY A 147 5.74 -7.02 20.71
CA GLY A 147 6.75 -7.87 21.32
C GLY A 147 6.53 -9.38 21.15
N LYS A 148 5.28 -9.81 20.89
CA LYS A 148 4.89 -11.23 20.80
C LYS A 148 4.80 -11.76 19.37
N ASP A 149 4.53 -10.89 18.39
CA ASP A 149 4.49 -11.26 16.98
C ASP A 149 5.59 -10.53 16.19
N PRO A 150 6.77 -11.18 16.00
CA PRO A 150 7.87 -10.61 15.23
C PRO A 150 7.49 -10.25 13.78
N LYS A 151 6.55 -10.98 13.16
CA LYS A 151 6.14 -10.73 11.77
C LYS A 151 5.28 -9.47 11.71
N PHE A 152 4.32 -9.33 12.62
CA PHE A 152 3.52 -8.11 12.71
C PHE A 152 4.38 -6.91 13.09
N ASN A 153 5.32 -7.08 14.03
CA ASN A 153 6.28 -6.04 14.41
C ASN A 153 7.11 -5.54 13.23
N GLN A 154 7.60 -6.44 12.38
CA GLN A 154 8.33 -6.07 11.18
C GLN A 154 7.46 -5.24 10.21
N ILE A 155 6.19 -5.63 10.01
CA ILE A 155 5.26 -4.89 9.14
C ILE A 155 4.96 -3.51 9.73
N PHE A 156 4.69 -3.44 11.03
CA PHE A 156 4.41 -2.19 11.74
C PHE A 156 5.60 -1.23 11.65
N ASN A 157 6.80 -1.67 12.03
CA ASN A 157 8.00 -0.83 11.99
C ASN A 157 8.30 -0.37 10.57
N LYS A 158 8.21 -1.25 9.57
CA LYS A 158 8.43 -0.86 8.17
C LYS A 158 7.44 0.22 7.72
N ALA A 159 6.17 0.11 8.10
CA ALA A 159 5.16 1.13 7.82
C ALA A 159 5.48 2.47 8.50
N MET A 160 5.80 2.45 9.80
CA MET A 160 6.13 3.66 10.54
C MET A 160 7.40 4.33 10.02
N THR A 161 8.46 3.57 9.73
CA THR A 161 9.70 4.11 9.15
C THR A 161 9.44 4.78 7.81
N ASN A 162 8.75 4.12 6.87
CA ASN A 162 8.49 4.72 5.56
C ASN A 162 7.61 5.97 5.67
N TYR A 163 6.56 5.93 6.50
CA TYR A 163 5.67 7.07 6.70
C TYR A 163 6.40 8.27 7.33
N SER A 164 7.21 8.04 8.36
CA SER A 164 7.99 9.08 9.02
C SER A 164 9.07 9.64 8.10
N THR A 165 9.81 8.81 7.38
CA THR A 165 10.83 9.25 6.41
C THR A 165 10.22 10.16 5.35
N MET A 166 9.08 9.76 4.76
CA MET A 166 8.40 10.57 3.75
C MET A 166 7.97 11.95 4.29
N ASN A 167 7.39 11.99 5.48
CA ASN A 167 6.95 13.25 6.10
C ASN A 167 8.14 14.13 6.49
N THR A 168 9.18 13.55 7.10
CA THR A 168 10.39 14.27 7.47
C THR A 168 11.08 14.86 6.25
N ASN A 169 11.21 14.11 5.15
CA ASN A 169 11.75 14.63 3.89
C ASN A 169 10.92 15.81 3.35
N ALA A 170 9.59 15.70 3.39
CA ALA A 170 8.70 16.79 2.98
C ALA A 170 8.83 18.03 3.87
N ILE A 171 9.00 17.85 5.19
CA ILE A 171 9.22 18.93 6.16
C ILE A 171 10.57 19.59 5.89
N LEU A 172 11.66 18.85 5.81
CA LEU A 172 13.01 19.38 5.60
C LEU A 172 13.15 20.11 4.25
N GLY A 173 12.37 19.70 3.24
CA GLY A 173 12.31 20.40 1.96
C GLY A 173 11.71 21.81 2.01
N LYS A 174 10.95 22.16 3.07
CA LYS A 174 10.23 23.45 3.19
C LYS A 174 10.57 24.23 4.45
N TYR A 175 10.74 23.54 5.57
CA TYR A 175 10.97 24.13 6.89
C TYR A 175 12.45 24.41 7.10
N LYS A 176 12.78 25.69 7.27
CA LYS A 176 14.17 26.16 7.48
C LYS A 176 14.52 26.44 8.94
N GLY A 177 13.61 26.22 9.88
CA GLY A 177 13.84 26.51 11.30
C GLY A 177 14.92 25.64 11.95
N PHE A 178 15.42 24.61 11.25
CA PHE A 178 16.53 23.77 11.71
C PHE A 178 17.92 24.25 11.26
N GLU A 179 18.05 25.24 10.37
CA GLU A 179 19.35 25.57 9.73
C GLU A 179 20.42 26.10 10.71
N ASN A 180 20.05 26.68 11.85
CA ASN A 180 20.98 27.32 12.80
C ASN A 180 20.87 26.77 14.24
N ILE A 181 20.25 25.61 14.43
CA ILE A 181 20.13 25.00 15.76
C ILE A 181 21.46 24.36 16.16
N LYS A 182 21.89 24.58 17.41
CA LYS A 182 23.10 23.93 17.95
C LYS A 182 22.82 22.55 18.54
N GLN A 183 21.58 22.34 18.97
CA GLN A 183 21.12 21.11 19.58
C GLN A 183 19.63 20.93 19.25
N LEU A 184 19.27 19.74 18.79
CA LEU A 184 17.90 19.30 18.62
C LEU A 184 17.70 18.09 19.51
N VAL A 185 16.65 18.12 20.35
CA VAL A 185 16.22 16.96 21.12
C VAL A 185 14.94 16.46 20.47
N ASP A 186 15.02 15.30 19.83
CA ASP A 186 13.85 14.60 19.32
C ASP A 186 13.20 13.81 20.45
N VAL A 187 12.10 14.33 20.98
CA VAL A 187 11.35 13.69 22.05
C VAL A 187 10.30 12.79 21.41
N LEU A 188 10.48 11.47 21.56
CA LEU A 188 9.48 10.50 21.14
C LEU A 188 8.18 10.73 21.92
N LEU A 189 7.15 11.24 21.25
CA LEU A 189 5.83 11.59 21.81
C LEU A 189 4.96 10.39 22.24
N TRP A 190 5.53 9.19 22.33
CA TRP A 190 4.81 7.96 22.66
C TRP A 190 4.53 7.76 24.16
N ILE A 191 5.03 8.64 25.03
CA ILE A 191 4.93 8.52 26.49
C ILE A 191 3.62 9.11 27.06
N TRP A 192 2.76 9.73 26.23
CA TRP A 192 1.59 10.49 26.71
C TRP A 192 0.21 9.93 26.29
N ILE A 193 0.13 8.68 25.87
CA ILE A 193 -1.16 8.01 25.60
C ILE A 193 -1.27 6.74 26.45
N ASP A 194 -1.23 6.92 27.77
CA ASP A 194 -1.87 6.00 28.71
C ASP A 194 -2.89 6.84 29.52
N PRO A 195 -4.16 6.42 29.63
CA PRO A 195 -5.09 6.95 30.62
C PRO A 195 -4.68 6.60 32.06
#